data_AF-F1T4E6-F1
#
_entry.id   AF-F1T4E6-F1
#
_cell.length_a   1.000
_cell.length_b   1.000
_cell.length_c   1.000
_cell.angle_alpha   90.00
_cell.angle_beta   90.00
_cell.angle_gamma   90.00
#
_symmetry.space_group_name_H-M   'P 1'
#
loop_
_entity.id
_entity.type
_entity.pdbx_description
1 polymer ?
#
loop_
_entity_poly.entity_id
_entity_poly.type
_entity_poly.pdbx_seq_one_letter_code
_entity_poly.pdbx_strand_id
1 'polypeptide(L)'
;MGREYGTKWIFFITSKGYDATCKSKCSDSSVLEDDIRTHPIDMLAQMKIAAFMSRNRIRDLYDVLFITNNYWEELSQPIHRLYGTGFSEKGIEQFDLMCATQDNDLIDKDSLAESFLKALDKAKIAHTTEEVHPYRSLAKKLAATKAAPKAAVNRQKENNDTSMQHGIKH
;
A
#
# COMPACT_ATOMS: atom_id res chain seq x y z
N MET A 1 -8.86 -27.49 20.36
CA MET A 1 -8.87 -26.29 19.51
C MET A 1 -7.54 -26.25 18.77
N GLY A 2 -7.46 -26.90 17.61
CA GLY A 2 -6.25 -26.95 16.79
C GLY A 2 -6.19 -25.73 15.88
N ARG A 3 -5.07 -25.02 15.87
CA ARG A 3 -4.75 -24.07 14.81
C ARG A 3 -3.78 -24.76 13.88
N GLU A 4 -4.31 -25.20 12.74
CA GLU A 4 -3.52 -25.64 11.60
C GLU A 4 -2.85 -24.41 10.99
N TYR A 5 -1.53 -24.29 11.19
CA TYR A 5 -0.73 -23.33 10.46
C TYR A 5 -0.21 -24.06 9.21
N GLY A 6 -0.81 -23.72 8.07
CA GLY A 6 -0.40 -24.21 6.77
C GLY A 6 1.08 -23.91 6.53
N THR A 7 1.84 -24.95 6.26
CA THR A 7 3.26 -24.95 5.92
C THR A 7 3.49 -24.17 4.62
N LYS A 8 3.77 -22.87 4.74
CA LYS A 8 4.21 -22.03 3.62
C LYS A 8 5.73 -22.06 3.56
N TRP A 9 6.25 -23.06 2.84
CA TRP A 9 7.68 -23.23 2.59
C TRP A 9 8.23 -22.03 1.81
N ILE A 10 9.01 -21.17 2.47
CA ILE A 10 9.88 -20.22 1.78
C ILE A 10 11.22 -20.92 1.58
N PHE A 11 11.44 -21.44 0.38
CA PHE A 11 12.71 -22.06 0.01
C PHE A 11 13.81 -21.00 0.01
N PHE A 12 14.69 -21.05 1.01
CA PHE A 12 15.99 -20.37 0.98
C PHE A 12 17.09 -21.38 1.32
N ILE A 13 17.37 -22.29 0.38
CA ILE A 13 18.52 -23.18 0.48
C ILE A 13 19.77 -22.37 0.10
N THR A 14 20.55 -21.96 1.11
CA THR A 14 21.97 -21.65 0.92
C THR A 14 22.71 -22.98 0.80
N SER A 15 22.83 -23.49 -0.42
CA SER A 15 23.70 -24.63 -0.71
C SER A 15 25.15 -24.18 -0.59
N LYS A 16 25.80 -24.44 0.55
CA LYS A 16 27.23 -24.73 0.64
C LYS A 16 27.50 -25.69 1.79
N GLY A 17 28.38 -26.66 1.51
CA GLY A 17 28.64 -27.87 2.26
C GLY A 17 28.73 -27.73 3.78
N TYR A 18 28.21 -28.76 4.45
CA TYR A 18 28.49 -29.03 5.85
C TYR A 18 30.00 -29.26 6.02
N ASP A 19 30.71 -28.23 6.47
CA ASP A 19 32.04 -28.36 7.06
C ASP A 19 31.96 -27.85 8.50
N ALA A 20 32.26 -28.74 9.45
CA ALA A 20 31.95 -28.57 10.88
C ALA A 20 32.90 -27.60 11.61
N THR A 21 33.58 -26.71 10.89
CA THR A 21 34.66 -25.86 11.43
C THR A 21 34.38 -24.36 11.40
N CYS A 22 33.18 -23.93 11.00
CA CYS A 22 32.79 -22.52 10.97
C CYS A 22 32.44 -21.95 12.36
N LYS A 23 33.30 -22.13 13.37
CA LYS A 23 33.28 -21.33 14.60
C LYS A 23 34.19 -20.11 14.42
N SER A 24 33.78 -19.13 13.63
CA SER A 24 34.17 -17.72 13.88
C SER A 24 33.48 -16.76 12.92
N LYS A 25 32.85 -15.73 13.50
CA LYS A 25 32.34 -14.49 12.88
C LYS A 25 30.94 -14.46 12.26
N CYS A 26 30.00 -15.28 12.74
CA CYS A 26 28.59 -14.93 12.58
C CYS A 26 28.13 -14.26 13.87
N SER A 27 27.72 -12.99 13.80
CA SER A 27 27.01 -12.33 14.90
C SER A 27 25.79 -13.18 15.29
N ASP A 28 25.68 -13.50 16.58
CA ASP A 28 24.71 -14.41 17.21
C ASP A 28 23.25 -13.97 17.08
N SER A 29 22.69 -13.97 15.87
CA SER A 29 21.26 -13.77 15.65
C SER A 29 20.78 -14.78 14.63
N SER A 30 20.79 -16.07 14.97
CA SER A 30 20.12 -17.12 14.21
C SER A 30 19.03 -17.74 15.07
N VAL A 31 17.84 -17.89 14.53
CA VAL A 31 16.69 -18.54 15.18
C VAL A 31 16.70 -20.02 14.80
N LEU A 32 16.24 -20.89 15.71
CA LEU A 32 16.05 -22.31 15.42
C LEU A 32 14.55 -22.54 15.20
N GLU A 33 14.16 -22.87 13.98
CA GLU A 33 12.79 -23.25 13.61
C GLU A 33 12.83 -24.65 13.00
N ASP A 34 12.06 -25.60 13.54
CA ASP A 34 11.97 -26.98 13.04
C ASP A 34 13.36 -27.65 12.81
N ASP A 35 14.28 -27.48 13.76
CA ASP A 35 15.68 -27.95 13.71
C ASP A 35 16.53 -27.34 12.57
N ILE A 36 16.02 -26.33 11.87
CA ILE A 36 16.74 -25.56 10.86
C ILE A 36 17.17 -24.23 11.47
N ARG A 37 18.47 -23.92 11.31
CA ARG A 37 19.02 -22.62 11.71
C ARG A 37 18.67 -21.58 10.64
N THR A 38 17.80 -20.64 10.98
CA THR A 38 17.32 -19.58 10.09
C THR A 38 17.78 -18.20 10.57
N HIS A 39 17.77 -17.22 9.67
CA HIS A 39 18.00 -15.82 10.04
C HIS A 39 16.69 -15.21 10.60
N PRO A 40 16.78 -14.27 11.55
CA PRO A 40 15.61 -13.55 12.05
C PRO A 40 14.97 -12.77 10.91
N ILE A 41 13.66 -12.54 11.03
CA ILE A 41 12.86 -11.90 9.99
C ILE A 41 13.41 -10.53 9.59
N ASP A 42 13.93 -9.75 10.54
CA ASP A 42 14.56 -8.44 10.28
C ASP A 42 15.77 -8.55 9.35
N MET A 43 16.62 -9.56 9.55
CA MET A 43 17.80 -9.78 8.73
C MET A 43 17.40 -10.26 7.33
N LEU A 44 16.41 -11.14 7.23
CA LEU A 44 15.84 -11.56 5.94
C LEU A 44 15.24 -10.36 5.20
N ALA A 45 14.45 -9.54 5.87
CA ALA A 45 13.83 -8.34 5.31
C ALA A 45 14.90 -7.37 4.78
N GLN A 46 15.95 -7.11 5.56
CA GLN A 46 17.08 -6.27 5.15
C GLN A 46 17.78 -6.81 3.90
N MET A 47 18.04 -8.13 3.84
CA MET A 47 18.68 -8.75 2.68
C MET A 47 17.82 -8.64 1.42
N LYS A 48 16.50 -8.85 1.56
CA LYS A 48 15.56 -8.81 0.44
C LYS A 48 15.37 -7.41 -0.11
N ILE A 49 15.19 -6.40 0.74
CA ILE A 49 15.02 -5.02 0.28
C ILE A 49 16.29 -4.49 -0.38
N ALA A 50 17.49 -4.81 0.14
CA ALA A 50 18.76 -4.43 -0.48
C ALA A 50 18.95 -5.09 -1.86
N ALA A 51 18.56 -6.36 -1.99
CA ALA A 51 18.57 -7.06 -3.26
C ALA A 51 17.60 -6.46 -4.28
N PHE A 52 16.39 -6.13 -3.86
CA PHE A 52 15.40 -5.46 -4.70
C PHE A 52 15.90 -4.10 -5.19
N MET A 53 16.43 -3.27 -4.29
CA MET A 53 16.93 -1.93 -4.63
C MET A 53 18.07 -1.96 -5.64
N SER A 54 18.95 -2.97 -5.58
CA SER A 54 20.12 -3.09 -6.45
C SER A 54 19.85 -3.77 -7.80
N ARG A 55 19.00 -4.80 -7.84
CA ARG A 55 18.85 -5.67 -9.03
C ARG A 55 17.58 -5.44 -9.85
N ASN A 56 16.57 -4.78 -9.27
CA ASN A 56 15.26 -4.56 -9.90
C ASN A 56 14.62 -5.85 -10.46
N ARG A 57 14.63 -6.97 -9.71
CA ARG A 57 14.06 -8.25 -10.16
C ARG A 57 12.66 -8.47 -9.60
N ILE A 58 11.75 -8.96 -10.44
CA ILE A 58 10.34 -9.20 -10.04
C ILE A 58 10.22 -10.23 -8.91
N ARG A 59 11.13 -11.19 -8.81
CA ARG A 59 11.19 -12.15 -7.70
C ARG A 59 11.61 -11.51 -6.37
N ASP A 60 12.58 -10.60 -6.41
CA ASP A 60 13.00 -9.87 -5.21
C ASP A 60 11.86 -8.96 -4.72
N LEU A 61 11.14 -8.33 -5.65
CA LEU A 61 9.92 -7.58 -5.34
C LEU A 61 8.85 -8.47 -4.70
N TYR A 62 8.57 -9.65 -5.26
CA TYR A 62 7.62 -10.59 -4.67
C TYR A 62 7.96 -10.93 -3.22
N ASP A 63 9.23 -11.23 -2.93
CA ASP A 63 9.68 -11.53 -1.57
C ASP A 63 9.51 -10.33 -0.63
N VAL A 64 9.87 -9.13 -1.09
CA VAL A 64 9.69 -7.87 -0.34
C VAL A 64 8.22 -7.65 -0.01
N LEU A 65 7.33 -7.80 -0.99
CA LEU A 65 5.88 -7.65 -0.81
C LEU A 65 5.30 -8.72 0.10
N PHE A 66 5.79 -9.94 0.00
CA PHE A 66 5.38 -11.03 0.88
C PHE A 66 5.74 -10.70 2.34
N ILE A 67 6.96 -10.23 2.59
CA ILE A 67 7.40 -9.83 3.94
C ILE A 67 6.56 -8.67 4.45
N THR A 68 6.34 -7.61 3.67
CA THR A 68 5.50 -6.48 4.08
C THR A 68 4.06 -6.90 4.35
N ASN A 69 3.48 -7.76 3.52
CA ASN A 69 2.07 -8.11 3.68
C ASN A 69 1.79 -9.05 4.86
N ASN A 70 2.78 -9.83 5.31
CA ASN A 70 2.56 -10.83 6.36
C ASN A 70 3.26 -10.48 7.68
N TYR A 71 4.46 -9.89 7.63
CA TYR A 71 5.32 -9.72 8.81
C TYR A 71 5.56 -8.27 9.23
N TRP A 72 4.85 -7.29 8.62
CA TRP A 72 5.10 -5.86 8.88
C TRP A 72 5.13 -5.48 10.36
N GLU A 73 4.18 -5.97 11.17
CA GLU A 73 4.08 -5.64 12.59
C GLU A 73 5.20 -6.28 13.44
N GLU A 74 5.86 -7.31 12.92
CA GLU A 74 6.98 -8.01 13.57
C GLU A 74 8.33 -7.37 13.25
N LEU A 75 8.40 -6.53 12.21
CA LEU A 75 9.63 -5.87 11.79
C LEU A 75 10.00 -4.73 12.72
N SER A 76 11.31 -4.54 12.93
CA SER A 76 11.80 -3.39 13.69
C SER A 76 11.66 -2.06 12.94
N GLN A 77 11.59 -0.97 13.71
CA GLN A 77 11.48 0.40 13.18
C GLN A 77 12.57 0.79 12.15
N PRO A 78 13.85 0.39 12.29
CA PRO A 78 14.84 0.61 11.25
C PRO A 78 14.48 -0.04 9.91
N ILE A 79 13.91 -1.25 9.95
CA ILE A 79 13.50 -1.98 8.74
C ILE A 79 12.28 -1.31 8.11
N HIS A 80 11.32 -0.82 8.90
CA HIS A 80 10.19 -0.03 8.38
C HIS A 80 10.68 1.19 7.58
N ARG A 81 11.66 1.93 8.10
CA ARG A 81 12.24 3.08 7.38
C ARG A 81 12.93 2.64 6.09
N LEU A 82 13.68 1.54 6.13
CA LEU A 82 14.38 1.02 4.96
C LEU A 82 13.42 0.63 3.83
N TYR A 83 12.31 -0.05 4.18
CA TYR A 83 11.24 -0.35 3.22
C TYR A 83 10.57 0.92 2.71
N GLY A 84 10.33 1.89 3.60
CA GLY A 84 9.84 3.23 3.25
C GLY A 84 10.69 3.88 2.16
N THR A 85 12.00 3.92 2.35
CA THR A 85 12.96 4.44 1.37
C THR A 85 12.93 3.64 0.07
N GLY A 86 13.01 2.31 0.14
CA GLY A 86 13.04 1.47 -1.07
C GLY A 86 11.79 1.60 -1.94
N PHE A 87 10.60 1.66 -1.34
CA PHE A 87 9.36 1.90 -2.07
C PHE A 87 9.26 3.33 -2.63
N SER A 88 9.75 4.33 -1.89
CA SER A 88 9.75 5.73 -2.35
C SER A 88 10.71 5.95 -3.52
N GLU A 89 11.87 5.29 -3.52
CA GLU A 89 12.86 5.41 -4.58
C GLU A 89 12.44 4.72 -5.89
N LYS A 90 11.75 3.57 -5.79
CA LYS A 90 11.31 2.82 -6.98
C LYS A 90 9.94 3.30 -7.48
N GLY A 91 9.00 3.54 -6.58
CA GLY A 91 7.65 3.99 -6.91
C GLY A 91 6.85 3.00 -7.77
N ILE A 92 5.68 3.46 -8.22
CA ILE A 92 4.80 2.69 -9.12
C ILE A 92 5.40 2.57 -10.52
N GLU A 93 6.10 3.60 -11.01
CA GLU A 93 6.66 3.59 -12.36
C GLU A 93 7.64 2.43 -12.58
N GLN A 94 8.49 2.16 -11.58
CA GLN A 94 9.40 1.02 -11.65
C GLN A 94 8.65 -0.32 -11.59
N PHE A 95 7.55 -0.40 -10.84
CA PHE A 95 6.71 -1.58 -10.80
C PHE A 95 6.15 -1.90 -12.19
N ASP A 96 5.57 -0.91 -12.87
CA ASP A 96 5.02 -1.06 -14.21
C ASP A 96 6.10 -1.48 -15.22
N LEU A 97 7.27 -0.83 -15.15
CA LEU A 97 8.42 -1.19 -15.99
C LEU A 97 8.86 -2.64 -15.76
N MET A 98 8.90 -3.10 -14.52
CA MET A 98 9.29 -4.48 -14.19
C MET A 98 8.27 -5.50 -14.70
N CYS A 99 6.97 -5.23 -14.57
CA CYS A 99 5.91 -6.09 -15.11
C CYS A 99 5.93 -6.15 -16.64
N ALA A 100 6.28 -5.05 -17.31
CA ALA A 100 6.35 -4.98 -18.76
C ALA A 100 7.60 -5.63 -19.35
N THR A 101 8.74 -5.58 -18.64
CA THR A 101 10.05 -6.02 -19.18
C THR A 101 10.50 -7.40 -18.73
N GLN A 102 9.94 -7.92 -17.63
CA GLN A 102 10.33 -9.20 -17.07
C GLN A 102 9.17 -10.19 -17.12
N ASP A 103 9.42 -11.33 -17.74
CA ASP A 103 8.53 -12.48 -17.69
C ASP A 103 9.02 -13.50 -16.68
N ASN A 104 8.07 -14.06 -15.94
CA ASN A 104 8.33 -15.07 -14.92
C ASN A 104 7.09 -15.94 -14.74
N ASP A 105 7.20 -17.21 -15.14
CA ASP A 105 6.09 -18.17 -15.16
C ASP A 105 5.56 -18.52 -13.75
N LEU A 106 6.33 -18.24 -12.70
CA LEU A 106 5.96 -18.55 -11.32
C LEU A 106 5.23 -17.39 -10.61
N ILE A 107 5.17 -16.22 -11.24
CA ILE A 107 4.61 -15.01 -10.62
C ILE A 107 3.45 -14.51 -11.46
N ASP A 108 2.26 -14.56 -10.87
CA ASP A 108 1.09 -13.89 -11.42
C ASP A 108 1.21 -12.36 -11.23
N LYS A 109 1.24 -11.63 -12.34
CA LYS A 109 1.42 -10.18 -12.37
C LYS A 109 0.23 -9.44 -11.77
N ASP A 110 -0.98 -9.97 -11.92
CA ASP A 110 -2.20 -9.35 -11.40
C ASP A 110 -2.24 -9.46 -9.87
N SER A 111 -2.01 -10.66 -9.32
CA SER A 111 -1.88 -10.85 -7.87
C SER A 111 -0.71 -10.07 -7.27
N LEU A 112 0.39 -9.89 -8.02
CA LEU A 112 1.52 -9.09 -7.60
C LEU A 112 1.15 -7.61 -7.48
N ALA A 113 0.36 -7.06 -8.42
CA ALA A 113 -0.10 -5.68 -8.37
C ALA A 113 -1.00 -5.42 -7.15
N GLU A 114 -1.95 -6.31 -6.85
CA GLU A 114 -2.77 -6.21 -5.64
C GLU A 114 -1.92 -6.25 -4.37
N SER A 115 -0.93 -7.16 -4.34
CA SER A 115 0.00 -7.29 -3.23
C SER A 115 0.88 -6.04 -3.07
N PHE A 116 1.24 -5.39 -4.18
CA PHE A 116 2.03 -4.16 -4.19
C PHE A 116 1.26 -2.99 -3.59
N LEU A 117 0.01 -2.77 -4.03
CA LEU A 117 -0.86 -1.73 -3.48
C LEU A 117 -1.09 -1.92 -1.98
N LYS A 118 -1.37 -3.16 -1.55
CA LYS A 118 -1.53 -3.48 -0.12
C LYS A 118 -0.27 -3.19 0.70
N ALA A 119 0.91 -3.44 0.13
CA ALA A 119 2.17 -3.17 0.80
C ALA A 119 2.43 -1.65 0.94
N LEU A 120 2.09 -0.87 -0.08
CA LEU A 120 2.17 0.60 -0.04
C LEU A 120 1.26 1.18 1.04
N ASP A 121 0.03 0.68 1.15
CA ASP A 121 -0.92 1.08 2.18
C ASP A 121 -0.38 0.79 3.59
N LYS A 122 0.21 -0.41 3.79
CA LYS A 122 0.86 -0.78 5.07
C LYS A 122 2.05 0.09 5.41
N ALA A 123 2.88 0.37 4.42
CA ALA A 123 4.03 1.25 4.57
C ALA A 123 3.64 2.73 4.73
N LYS A 124 2.35 3.06 4.58
CA LYS A 124 1.79 4.43 4.62
C LYS A 124 2.47 5.37 3.62
N ILE A 125 2.87 4.82 2.48
CA ILE A 125 3.54 5.58 1.43
C ILE A 125 2.47 6.14 0.52
N ALA A 126 2.48 7.46 0.36
CA ALA A 126 1.61 8.13 -0.59
C ALA A 126 2.05 7.74 -2.01
N HIS A 127 1.25 6.90 -2.66
CA HIS A 127 1.38 6.62 -4.08
C HIS A 127 0.63 7.71 -4.85
N THR A 128 1.29 8.84 -5.08
CA THR A 128 0.65 9.98 -5.73
C THR A 128 0.28 9.66 -7.16
N THR A 129 -0.86 10.20 -7.63
CA THR A 129 -0.81 10.87 -8.93
C THR A 129 -0.63 12.38 -8.75
N GLU A 130 -1.29 13.02 -7.78
CA GLU A 130 -0.91 14.34 -7.25
C GLU A 130 -1.46 14.48 -5.81
N GLU A 131 -0.79 15.28 -4.98
CA GLU A 131 -1.19 15.78 -3.65
C GLU A 131 -2.52 15.32 -3.04
N VAL A 132 -2.47 14.37 -2.10
CA VAL A 132 -3.61 14.11 -1.20
C VAL A 132 -3.57 15.09 -0.01
N HIS A 133 -3.82 16.39 -0.25
CA HIS A 133 -4.57 17.35 0.60
C HIS A 133 -4.31 18.83 0.21
N PRO A 134 -5.20 19.44 -0.60
CA PRO A 134 -6.28 20.26 -0.02
C PRO A 134 -7.65 20.10 -0.70
N TYR A 135 -7.74 19.33 -1.78
CA TYR A 135 -8.98 19.24 -2.58
C TYR A 135 -10.04 18.30 -2.00
N ARG A 136 -9.66 17.31 -1.18
CA ARG A 136 -10.61 16.37 -0.54
C ARG A 136 -11.49 17.07 0.52
N SER A 137 -10.92 18.03 1.26
CA SER A 137 -11.66 18.85 2.22
C SER A 137 -12.55 19.89 1.52
N LEU A 138 -12.10 20.44 0.39
CA LEU A 138 -12.92 21.30 -0.48
C LEU A 138 -14.08 20.54 -1.11
N ALA A 139 -13.86 19.33 -1.63
CA ALA A 139 -14.90 18.49 -2.20
C ALA A 139 -15.97 18.11 -1.16
N LYS A 140 -15.55 17.79 0.07
CA LYS A 140 -16.47 17.50 1.18
C LYS A 140 -17.28 18.74 1.60
N LYS A 141 -16.66 19.93 1.58
CA LYS A 141 -17.33 21.22 1.86
C LYS A 141 -18.31 21.62 0.75
N LEU A 142 -17.97 21.38 -0.52
CA LEU A 142 -18.83 21.62 -1.69
C LEU A 142 -19.99 20.63 -1.79
N ALA A 143 -19.79 19.37 -1.37
CA ALA A 143 -20.87 18.38 -1.29
C ALA A 143 -21.86 18.72 -0.16
N ALA A 144 -21.37 19.22 0.99
CA ALA A 144 -22.22 19.64 2.09
C ALA A 144 -23.08 20.88 1.75
N THR A 145 -22.58 21.81 0.93
CA THR A 145 -23.36 22.98 0.49
C THR A 145 -24.37 22.67 -0.61
N LYS A 146 -24.13 21.64 -1.44
CA LYS A 146 -25.10 21.16 -2.45
C LYS A 146 -26.25 20.32 -1.87
N ALA A 147 -26.10 19.78 -0.67
CA ALA A 147 -27.11 18.96 0.01
C ALA A 147 -28.12 19.78 0.85
N ALA A 148 -27.98 21.11 0.92
CA ALA A 148 -29.00 21.97 1.52
C ALA A 148 -30.27 21.93 0.65
N PRO A 149 -31.47 21.73 1.24
CA PRO A 149 -32.70 21.60 0.46
C PRO A 149 -32.96 22.91 -0.29
N LYS A 150 -33.26 22.79 -1.59
CA LYS A 150 -33.81 23.87 -2.42
C LYS A 150 -35.19 24.27 -1.86
N ALA A 151 -35.20 25.10 -0.83
CA ALA A 151 -36.42 25.58 -0.18
C ALA A 151 -36.32 27.08 0.13
N ALA A 152 -35.93 27.91 -0.85
CA ALA A 152 -36.03 29.37 -0.71
C ALA A 152 -35.87 30.15 -2.03
N VAL A 153 -36.47 29.74 -3.16
CA VAL A 153 -36.68 30.65 -4.30
C VAL A 153 -38.01 30.34 -4.97
N ASN A 154 -39.11 30.72 -4.33
CA ASN A 154 -40.37 31.00 -5.02
C ASN A 154 -41.29 31.77 -4.07
N ARG A 155 -41.46 33.07 -4.30
CA ARG A 155 -42.60 33.93 -3.91
C ARG A 155 -42.21 35.39 -4.11
N GLN A 156 -42.55 35.95 -5.27
CA GLN A 156 -42.97 37.35 -5.47
C GLN A 156 -43.24 37.56 -6.98
N LYS A 157 -44.31 36.93 -7.45
CA LYS A 157 -45.06 37.35 -8.64
C LYS A 157 -46.50 37.00 -8.33
N GLU A 158 -47.44 37.90 -8.64
CA GLU A 158 -48.78 38.02 -8.01
C GLU A 158 -48.61 38.82 -6.70
N ASN A 159 -49.07 40.06 -6.54
CA ASN A 159 -50.35 40.67 -6.93
C ASN A 159 -50.14 42.20 -6.94
N ASN A 160 -50.57 42.90 -7.99
CA ASN A 160 -51.05 44.30 -7.92
C ASN A 160 -51.61 44.72 -9.29
N ASP A 161 -52.66 44.02 -9.74
CA ASP A 161 -53.51 44.46 -10.85
C ASP A 161 -54.97 44.19 -10.47
N THR A 162 -55.46 44.78 -9.37
CA THR A 162 -56.92 44.92 -9.15
C THR A 162 -57.19 45.99 -8.08
N SER A 163 -57.47 47.23 -8.49
CA SER A 163 -58.45 48.11 -7.84
C SER A 163 -58.39 49.51 -8.43
N MET A 164 -59.23 49.79 -9.43
CA MET A 164 -59.87 51.10 -9.67
C MET A 164 -61.13 50.86 -10.51
N GLN A 165 -62.18 50.36 -9.87
CA GLN A 165 -63.56 50.46 -10.37
C GLN A 165 -64.49 50.91 -9.25
N HIS A 166 -64.59 52.22 -9.07
CA HIS A 166 -65.77 52.97 -8.60
C HIS A 166 -65.73 54.25 -9.46
N GLY A 167 -66.65 54.57 -10.37
CA GLY A 167 -68.09 54.40 -10.34
C GLY A 167 -68.71 55.77 -10.10
N ILE A 168 -68.93 56.56 -11.15
CA ILE A 168 -69.88 57.69 -11.10
C ILE A 168 -70.78 57.60 -12.33
N LYS A 169 -72.08 57.49 -12.02
CA LYS A 169 -73.23 57.44 -12.92
C LYS A 169 -73.61 58.86 -13.37
N HIS A 170 -74.40 58.88 -14.44
CA HIS A 170 -75.21 59.99 -15.01
C HIS A 170 -75.41 61.25 -14.17
#